data_AF-A0A933DEC6-F1
#
_entry.id   AF-A0A933DEC6-F1
#
_cell.length_a   1.000
_cell.length_b   1.000
_cell.length_c   1.000
_cell.angle_alpha   90.00
_cell.angle_beta   90.00
_cell.angle_gamma   90.00
#
_symmetry.space_group_name_H-M   'P 1'
#
loop_
_entity.id
_entity.type
_entity.pdbx_description
1 polymer ?
#
loop_
_entity_poly.entity_id
_entity_poly.type
_entity_poly.pdbx_seq_one_letter_code
_entity_poly.pdbx_strand_id
1 'polypeptide(L)' 'MTDKDNAMSHLRGHATYPSTKAELVAHCNNLSDFSEEDKKEFAEKLPEGTYNSADDVIRALGW' A
#
# COMPACT_ATOMS: atom_id res chain seq x y z
N MET A 1 7.87 -6.94 0.21
CA MET A 1 7.54 -6.19 1.40
C MET A 1 7.87 -7.02 2.59
N THR A 2 9.03 -6.70 3.16
CA THR A 2 9.60 -7.37 4.33
C THR A 2 8.81 -6.97 5.58
N ASP A 3 8.40 -5.69 5.67
CA ASP A 3 7.69 -5.12 6.81
C ASP A 3 6.17 -4.96 6.55
N LYS A 4 5.47 -6.10 6.44
CA LYS A 4 4.02 -6.12 6.14
C LYS A 4 3.18 -5.49 7.25
N ASP A 5 3.54 -5.70 8.51
CA ASP A 5 2.80 -5.17 9.67
C ASP A 5 2.84 -3.63 9.68
N ASN A 6 4.00 -3.03 9.44
CA ASN A 6 4.14 -1.58 9.32
C ASN A 6 3.34 -1.06 8.12
N ALA A 7 3.37 -1.75 6.98
CA ALA A 7 2.58 -1.39 5.80
C ALA A 7 1.07 -1.43 6.07
N MET A 8 0.57 -2.46 6.75
CA MET A 8 -0.84 -2.55 7.15
C MET A 8 -1.24 -1.40 8.10
N SER A 9 -0.36 -1.03 9.03
CA SER A 9 -0.58 0.10 9.94
C SER A 9 -0.71 1.41 9.17
N HIS A 10 0.20 1.67 8.22
CA HIS A 10 0.13 2.86 7.36
C HIS A 10 -1.14 2.90 6.50
N LEU A 11 -1.53 1.76 5.92
CA LEU A 11 -2.77 1.66 5.16
C LEU A 11 -3.98 1.97 6.05
N ARG A 12 -4.03 1.45 7.28
CA ARG A 12 -5.17 1.64 8.19
C ARG A 12 -5.25 3.03 8.83
N GLY A 13 -4.11 3.65 9.12
CA GLY A 13 -4.03 4.89 9.89
C GLY A 13 -3.77 6.16 9.07
N HIS A 14 -3.15 6.05 7.90
CA HIS A 14 -2.61 7.21 7.17
C HIS A 14 -3.07 7.31 5.71
N ALA A 15 -3.55 6.23 5.10
CA ALA A 15 -4.09 6.28 3.76
C ALA A 15 -5.55 6.76 3.76
N THR A 16 -5.87 7.70 2.87
CA THR A 16 -7.24 8.17 2.64
C THR A 16 -7.94 7.24 1.67
N TYR A 17 -9.19 6.85 1.95
CA TYR A 17 -9.98 6.02 1.05
C TYR A 17 -11.29 6.72 0.64
N PRO A 18 -11.82 6.47 -0.58
CA PRO A 18 -11.27 5.59 -1.62
C PRO A 18 -9.99 6.13 -2.27
N SER A 19 -9.05 5.24 -2.60
CA SER A 19 -7.79 5.57 -3.28
C SER A 19 -7.50 4.59 -4.42
N THR A 20 -6.94 5.10 -5.51
CA THR A 20 -6.46 4.27 -6.61
C THR A 20 -5.10 3.61 -6.30
N LYS A 21 -4.75 2.56 -7.04
CA LYS A 21 -3.37 1.99 -7.02
C LYS A 21 -2.32 3.08 -7.16
N ALA A 22 -2.50 4.00 -8.10
CA ALA A 22 -1.54 5.08 -8.37
C ALA A 22 -1.36 6.00 -7.15
N GLU A 23 -2.46 6.37 -6.48
CA GLU A 23 -2.42 7.19 -5.27
C GLU A 23 -1.77 6.45 -4.10
N LEU A 24 -2.09 5.17 -3.89
CA LEU A 24 -1.47 4.35 -2.84
C LEU A 24 0.02 4.16 -3.07
N VAL A 25 0.44 3.93 -4.32
CA VAL A 25 1.86 3.80 -4.69
C VAL A 25 2.58 5.14 -4.54
N ALA A 26 1.97 6.25 -4.95
CA ALA A 26 2.54 7.58 -4.76
C ALA A 26 2.68 7.92 -3.27
N HIS A 27 1.68 7.57 -2.46
CA HIS A 27 1.73 7.73 -1.02
C HIS A 27 2.84 6.87 -0.41
N CYS A 28 2.90 5.58 -0.74
CA CYS A 28 3.95 4.65 -0.29
C CYS A 28 5.36 5.12 -0.69
N ASN A 29 5.52 5.67 -1.90
CA ASN A 29 6.81 6.20 -2.37
C ASN A 29 7.30 7.40 -1.55
N ASN A 30 6.39 8.20 -0.99
CA ASN A 30 6.71 9.34 -0.13
C ASN A 30 7.02 8.94 1.33
N LEU A 31 6.82 7.67 1.71
CA LEU A 31 7.16 7.20 3.05
C LEU A 31 8.65 6.88 3.14
N SER A 32 9.34 7.48 4.10
CA SER A 32 10.75 7.16 4.39
C SER A 32 10.92 5.87 5.19
N ASP A 33 9.81 5.32 5.73
CA ASP A 33 9.76 4.07 6.50
C ASP A 33 10.02 2.81 5.68
N PHE A 34 9.92 2.87 4.35
CA PHE A 34 10.07 1.70 3.47
C PHE A 34 11.24 1.82 2.51
N SER A 35 11.93 0.71 2.30
CA SER A 35 13.01 0.58 1.31
C SER A 35 12.46 0.71 -0.12
N GLU A 36 13.31 1.07 -1.08
CA GLU A 36 12.93 1.14 -2.49
C GLU A 36 12.42 -0.21 -3.03
N GLU A 37 12.98 -1.32 -2.54
CA GLU A 37 12.54 -2.68 -2.88
C GLU A 37 11.14 -2.97 -2.35
N ASP A 38 10.82 -2.55 -1.12
CA ASP A 38 9.50 -2.72 -0.53
C ASP A 38 8.44 -1.91 -1.29
N LYS A 39 8.78 -0.67 -1.65
CA LYS A 39 7.94 0.23 -2.47
C LYS A 39 7.66 -0.36 -3.86
N LYS A 40 8.69 -0.91 -4.52
CA LYS A 40 8.55 -1.59 -5.81
C LYS A 40 7.67 -2.82 -5.69
N GLU A 41 7.92 -3.67 -4.70
CA GLU A 41 7.11 -4.89 -4.52
C GLU A 41 5.64 -4.54 -4.24
N PHE A 42 5.37 -3.51 -3.45
CA PHE A 42 4.01 -3.01 -3.22
C PHE A 42 3.34 -2.56 -4.53
N ALA A 43 4.04 -1.78 -5.35
CA ALA A 43 3.53 -1.32 -6.64
C ALA A 43 3.32 -2.45 -7.66
N GLU A 44 4.17 -3.48 -7.64
CA GLU A 44 4.06 -4.63 -8.54
C GLU A 44 2.96 -5.60 -8.12
N LYS A 45 2.82 -5.87 -6.81
CA LYS A 45 1.83 -6.80 -6.29
C LYS A 45 0.42 -6.22 -6.20
N LEU A 46 0.28 -4.92 -5.97
CA LEU A 46 -1.04 -4.30 -5.87
C LEU A 46 -1.68 -4.27 -7.27
N PRO A 47 -2.81 -4.95 -7.51
CA PRO A 47 -3.48 -4.90 -8.80
C PRO A 47 -4.00 -3.48 -9.09
N GLU A 48 -4.17 -3.17 -10.38
CA GLU A 48 -4.78 -1.91 -10.76
C GLU A 48 -6.26 -1.90 -10.33
N GLY A 49 -6.69 -0.81 -9.69
CA GLY A 49 -8.04 -0.69 -9.17
C GLY A 49 -8.19 0.48 -8.20
N THR A 50 -9.43 0.66 -7.74
CA THR A 50 -9.79 1.60 -6.69
C THR A 50 -10.15 0.84 -5.44
N TYR A 51 -9.47 1.17 -4.36
CA TYR A 51 -9.61 0.52 -3.06
C TYR A 51 -10.43 1.41 -2.14
N ASN A 52 -11.47 0.84 -1.53
CA ASN A 52 -12.38 1.60 -0.66
C ASN A 52 -11.92 1.63 0.81
N SER A 53 -10.95 0.80 1.18
CA SER A 53 -10.46 0.68 2.56
C SER A 53 -9.10 -0.01 2.57
N ALA A 54 -8.37 0.12 3.68
CA ALA A 54 -7.11 -0.57 3.91
C ALA A 54 -7.24 -2.09 3.76
N ASP A 55 -8.29 -2.68 4.32
CA ASP A 55 -8.58 -4.11 4.18
C ASP A 55 -8.77 -4.55 2.72
N ASP A 56 -9.19 -3.66 1.82
CA ASP A 56 -9.29 -3.98 0.40
C ASP A 56 -7.90 -4.12 -0.25
N VAL A 57 -6.99 -3.21 0.09
CA VAL A 57 -5.58 -3.23 -0.33
C VAL A 57 -4.89 -4.47 0.22
N ILE A 58 -5.07 -4.76 1.52
CA ILE A 58 -4.46 -5.90 2.23
C ILE A 58 -4.92 -7.23 1.58
N ARG A 59 -6.23 -7.38 1.33
CA ARG A 59 -6.78 -8.55 0.64
C ARG A 59 -6.24 -8.69 -0.78
N ALA A 60 -6.11 -7.59 -1.51
CA ALA A 60 -5.58 -7.61 -2.88
C ALA A 60 -4.09 -7.98 -2.95
N LEU A 61 -3.32 -7.63 -1.91
CA LEU A 61 -1.91 -8.03 -1.75
C LEU A 61 -1.73 -9.44 -1.20
N GLY A 62 -2.80 -10.07 -0.72
CA GLY A 62 -2.79 -11.41 -0.12
C GLY A 62 -2.05 -11.46 1.21
N TRP A 63 -2.14 -10.38 2.01
CA TRP A 63 -1.54 -10.33 3.33
C TRP A 63 -2.53 -10.64 4.46
#